data_AF-I4GB50-F1
#
_entry.id   AF-I4GB50-F1
#
_cell.length_a   1.000
_cell.length_b   1.000
_cell.length_c   1.000
_cell.angle_alpha   90.00
_cell.angle_beta   90.00
_cell.angle_gamma   90.00
#
_symmetry.space_group_name_H-M   'P 1'
#
loop_
_entity.id
_entity.type
_entity.pdbx_description
1 polymer ?
#
loop_
_entity_poly.entity_id
_entity_poly.type
_entity_poly.pdbx_seq_one_letter_code
_entity_poly.pdbx_strand_id
1 'polypeptide(L)' 'MLGTTALNASNRFIYNIINGVLSFDADGTNILVPVQIATLSSKPTLTASDILVLV' A
#
# COMPACT_ATOMS: atom_id res chain seq x y z
N MET A 1 -7.08 -12.42 11.25
CA MET A 1 -8.17 -12.16 10.28
C MET A 1 -7.55 -11.37 9.14
N LEU A 2 -7.61 -11.89 7.91
CA LEU A 2 -7.21 -11.12 6.73
C LEU A 2 -8.31 -10.06 6.49
N GLY A 3 -7.94 -8.82 6.20
CA GLY A 3 -8.90 -7.73 6.04
C GLY A 3 -9.63 -7.84 4.70
N THR A 4 -10.97 -7.93 4.73
CA THR A 4 -11.82 -8.07 3.54
C THR A 4 -12.22 -6.75 2.90
N THR A 5 -11.91 -5.63 3.55
CA THR A 5 -12.30 -4.28 3.13
C THR A 5 -11.34 -3.28 3.76
N ALA A 6 -10.90 -2.28 3.00
CA ALA A 6 -10.37 -1.05 3.58
C ALA A 6 -11.41 -0.50 4.57
N LEU A 7 -11.02 -0.26 5.82
CA LEU A 7 -11.94 0.15 6.89
C LEU A 7 -12.63 1.49 6.56
N ASN A 8 -11.96 2.33 5.78
CA ASN A 8 -12.52 3.53 5.14
C ASN A 8 -11.61 4.00 3.99
N ALA A 9 -12.07 4.98 3.22
CA ALA A 9 -11.38 5.57 2.07
C ALA A 9 -10.01 6.19 2.41
N SER A 10 -9.64 6.29 3.69
CA SER A 10 -8.35 6.81 4.10
C SER A 10 -7.25 5.76 3.94
N ASN A 11 -7.53 4.45 4.00
CA ASN A 11 -6.50 3.41 3.85
C ASN A 11 -5.80 3.52 2.48
N ARG A 12 -4.46 3.50 2.48
CA ARG A 12 -3.65 3.75 1.27
C ARG A 12 -2.54 2.74 1.13
N PHE A 13 -2.33 2.29 -0.11
CA PHE A 13 -1.05 1.77 -0.53
C PHE A 13 -0.14 2.93 -0.89
N ILE A 14 1.07 2.94 -0.33
CA ILE A 14 2.08 3.96 -0.57
C ILE A 14 3.24 3.29 -1.28
N TYR A 15 3.54 3.74 -2.50
CA TYR A 15 4.65 3.23 -3.29
C TYR A 15 5.71 4.29 -3.49
N ASN A 16 6.94 3.98 -3.09
CA ASN A 16 8.11 4.81 -3.36
C ASN A 16 8.89 4.21 -4.55
N ILE A 17 8.78 4.85 -5.71
CA ILE A 17 9.43 4.38 -6.94
C ILE A 17 10.96 4.45 -6.90
N ILE A 18 11.56 5.28 -6.05
CA ILE A 18 13.01 5.46 -5.98
C ILE A 18 13.68 4.21 -5.38
N ASN A 19 13.08 3.66 -4.31
CA ASN A 19 13.60 2.50 -3.59
C ASN A 19 12.76 1.22 -3.79
N GLY A 20 11.62 1.31 -4.48
CA GLY A 20 10.72 0.19 -4.76
C GLY A 20 9.88 -0.25 -3.56
N VAL A 21 9.87 0.50 -2.46
CA VAL A 21 9.13 0.12 -1.25
C VAL A 21 7.63 0.33 -1.47
N LEU A 22 6.85 -0.73 -1.23
CA LEU A 22 5.40 -0.70 -1.13
C LEU A 22 4.99 -0.91 0.32
N SER A 23 4.21 0.02 0.86
CA SER A 23 3.71 -0.01 2.23
C SER A 23 2.20 0.14 2.27
N PHE A 24 1.58 -0.37 3.33
CA PHE A 24 0.17 -0.17 3.63
C PHE A 24 0.02 0.78 4.83
N ASP A 25 -0.65 1.90 4.60
CA ASP A 25 -1.11 2.82 5.63
C ASP A 25 -2.57 2.49 5.98
N ALA A 26 -2.74 1.93 7.18
CA ALA A 26 -4.03 1.45 7.68
C ALA A 26 -4.89 2.56 8.30
N ASP A 27 -4.34 3.76 8.57
CA ASP A 27 -5.11 4.88 9.11
C ASP A 27 -5.31 6.00 8.06
N GLY A 28 -4.44 6.08 7.06
CA GLY A 28 -4.56 7.01 5.96
C GLY A 28 -4.22 8.45 6.27
N THR A 29 -3.67 8.69 7.45
CA THR A 29 -3.37 9.99 8.03
C THR A 29 -1.87 10.21 8.20
N ASN A 30 -1.04 9.20 7.92
CA ASN A 30 0.39 9.18 8.22
C ASN A 30 0.72 9.44 9.70
N ILE A 31 -0.25 9.28 10.61
CA ILE A 31 -0.02 9.38 12.07
C ILE A 31 0.66 8.09 12.53
N LEU A 32 0.11 6.95 12.13
CA LEU A 32 0.79 5.68 12.26
C LEU A 32 1.79 5.48 11.12
N VAL A 33 2.90 4.82 11.44
CA VAL A 33 3.92 4.48 10.46
C VAL A 33 3.35 3.43 9.50
N PRO A 34 3.37 3.67 8.17
CA PRO A 34 2.93 2.68 7.19
C PRO A 34 3.77 1.40 7.28
N VAL A 35 3.11 0.25 7.22
CA VAL A 35 3.77 -1.06 7.31
C VAL A 35 4.29 -1.44 5.93
N GLN A 36 5.60 -1.67 5.79
CA GLN A 36 6.17 -2.19 4.56
C GLN A 36 5.68 -3.62 4.30
N ILE A 37 5.15 -3.87 3.10
CA ILE A 37 4.62 -5.17 2.69
C ILE A 37 5.39 -5.79 1.53
N ALA A 38 6.14 -4.99 0.76
CA ALA A 38 6.99 -5.49 -0.31
C ALA A 38 8.11 -4.51 -0.68
N THR A 39 9.12 -5.03 -1.38
CA THR A 39 10.10 -4.25 -2.15
C THR A 39 10.11 -4.76 -3.59
N LEU A 40 9.74 -3.92 -4.54
CA LEU A 40 9.72 -4.24 -5.95
C LEU A 40 11.07 -3.87 -6.58
N SER A 41 11.92 -4.88 -6.79
CA SER A 41 13.31 -4.68 -7.24
C SER A 41 13.44 -4.03 -8.62
N SER A 42 12.51 -4.31 -9.54
CA SER A 42 12.46 -3.71 -10.87
C SER A 42 11.90 -2.28 -10.88
N LYS A 43 11.39 -1.79 -9.75
CA LYS A 43 10.82 -0.45 -9.56
C LYS A 43 9.83 -0.06 -10.68
N PRO A 44 8.81 -0.89 -10.95
CA PRO A 44 7.86 -0.58 -12.01
C PRO A 44 7.11 0.73 -11.69
N THR A 45 6.63 1.41 -12.72
CA THR A 45 5.59 2.43 -12.54
C THR A 45 4.32 1.71 -12.11
N LEU A 46 3.77 2.10 -10.96
CA LEU A 46 2.51 1.56 -10.45
C LEU A 46 1.43 2.64 -10.46
N THR A 47 0.23 2.23 -10.81
CA THR A 47 -1.01 2.97 -10.69
C THR A 47 -1.96 2.24 -9.75
N ALA A 48 -3.05 2.89 -9.35
CA ALA A 48 -4.08 2.23 -8.54
C ALA A 48 -4.70 1.00 -9.25
N SER A 49 -4.75 1.01 -10.58
CA SER A 49 -5.29 -0.08 -11.40
C SER A 49 -4.42 -1.35 -11.36
N ASP A 50 -3.16 -1.25 -10.92
CA ASP A 50 -2.25 -2.39 -10.80
C ASP A 50 -2.42 -3.14 -9.47
N ILE A 51 -3.27 -2.64 -8.56
CA ILE A 51 -3.50 -3.22 -7.23
C ILE A 51 -4.88 -3.86 -7.18
N LEU A 52 -4.90 -5.18 -7.02
CA LEU A 52 -6.11 -5.95 -6.73
C LEU A 52 -6.15 -6.31 -5.24
N VAL A 53 -7.20 -5.91 -4.55
CA VAL A 53 -7.48 -6.35 -3.17
C VAL A 53 -8.40 -7.57 -3.23
N LEU A 54 -7.95 -8.68 -2.65
CA LEU A 54 -8.70 -9.95 -2.59
C LEU A 54 -9.37 -10.13 -1.22
N VAL A 55 -10.45 -10.92 -1.20
CA VAL A 55 -11.20 -11.33 0.00
C VAL A 55 -10.86 -12.75 0.42
#